data_AF-A0A845WR18-F1
#
_entry.id   AF-A0A845WR18-F1
#
_cell.length_a   1.000
_cell.length_b   1.000
_cell.length_c   1.000
_cell.angle_alpha   90.00
_cell.angle_beta   90.00
_cell.angle_gamma   90.00
#
_symmetry.space_group_name_H-M   'P 1'
#
loop_
_entity.id
_entity.type
_entity.pdbx_description
1 polymer ?
#
loop_
_entity_poly.entity_id
_entity_poly.type
_entity_poly.pdbx_seq_one_letter_code
_entity_poly.pdbx_strand_id
1 'polypeptide(L)' 'MSTKTLVWGDATAIANQVRTITEVTPEINNRQLITYRNRNSNSQLMGTTREFLSVRSFEVAKGQFISELDLK' A
#
# COMPACT_ATOMS: atom_id res chain seq x y z
N MET A 1 -1.97 -1.26 -23.52
CA MET A 1 -1.98 -1.66 -22.10
C MET A 1 -0.56 -1.54 -21.58
N SER A 2 -0.33 -0.88 -20.45
CA SER A 2 1.01 -0.91 -19.82
C SER A 2 1.13 -2.21 -19.02
N THR A 3 2.09 -3.05 -19.37
CA THR A 3 2.32 -4.33 -18.68
C THR A 3 2.86 -4.07 -17.28
N LYS A 4 2.19 -4.58 -16.24
CA LYS A 4 2.73 -4.61 -14.88
C LYS A 4 3.55 -5.89 -14.72
N THR A 5 4.85 -5.75 -14.52
CA THR A 5 5.78 -6.89 -14.43
C THR A 5 6.12 -7.27 -13.00
N LEU A 6 6.00 -6.34 -12.05
CA LEU A 6 6.27 -6.60 -10.64
C LEU A 6 5.10 -7.37 -10.01
N VAL A 7 5.43 -8.47 -9.34
CA VAL A 7 4.49 -9.33 -8.64
C VAL A 7 4.76 -9.32 -7.14
N TRP A 8 3.77 -9.80 -6.36
CA TRP A 8 3.90 -9.93 -4.91
C TRP A 8 5.14 -10.75 -4.48
N GLY A 9 5.49 -11.76 -5.26
CA GLY A 9 6.68 -12.58 -5.03
C GLY A 9 7.98 -11.76 -5.05
N ASP A 10 8.07 -10.74 -5.90
CA ASP A 10 9.27 -9.89 -5.98
C ASP A 10 9.44 -9.07 -4.70
N ALA A 11 8.36 -8.43 -4.23
CA ALA A 11 8.38 -7.65 -2.99
C ALA A 11 8.74 -8.53 -1.78
N THR A 12 8.18 -9.75 -1.72
CA THR A 12 8.47 -10.72 -0.67
C THR A 12 9.91 -11.22 -0.73
N ALA A 13 10.43 -11.50 -1.92
CA ALA A 13 11.82 -11.94 -2.10
C ALA A 13 12.80 -10.84 -1.66
N ILE A 14 12.56 -9.59 -2.06
CA ILE A 14 13.41 -8.45 -1.66
C ILE A 14 13.42 -8.29 -0.14
N ALA A 15 12.25 -8.29 0.50
CA ALA A 15 12.11 -8.15 1.94
C ALA A 15 12.86 -9.24 2.73
N ASN A 16 12.92 -10.47 2.19
CA ASN A 16 13.51 -11.61 2.89
C ASN A 16 14.97 -11.90 2.52
N GLN A 17 15.41 -11.53 1.32
CA GLN A 17 16.69 -11.99 0.76
C GLN A 17 17.74 -10.88 0.65
N VAL A 18 17.34 -9.60 0.62
CA VAL A 18 18.26 -8.48 0.43
C VAL A 18 18.59 -7.83 1.78
N ARG A 19 19.73 -8.19 2.36
CA ARG A 19 20.13 -7.81 3.73
C ARG A 19 20.28 -6.32 3.99
N THR A 20 20.53 -5.51 2.96
CA THR A 20 20.71 -4.05 3.09
C THR A 20 19.39 -3.29 3.13
N ILE A 21 18.27 -3.95 2.85
CA ILE A 21 16.94 -3.35 2.87
C ILE A 21 16.30 -3.61 4.23
N THR A 22 15.84 -2.54 4.88
CA THR A 22 15.20 -2.63 6.20
C THR A 22 13.74 -3.07 6.08
N GLU A 23 12.97 -2.48 5.16
CA GLU A 23 11.56 -2.79 4.94
C GLU A 23 11.16 -2.55 3.48
N VAL A 24 10.08 -3.22 3.06
CA VAL A 24 9.52 -3.12 1.70
C VAL A 24 8.01 -2.95 1.80
N THR A 25 7.45 -2.05 0.99
CA THR A 25 6.00 -1.95 0.80
C THR A 25 5.66 -1.96 -0.70
N PRO A 26 4.91 -2.96 -1.21
CA PRO A 26 4.38 -2.91 -2.56
C PRO A 26 3.21 -1.93 -2.66
N GLU A 27 3.02 -1.33 -3.84
CA GLU A 27 2.01 -0.30 -4.08
C GLU A 27 1.28 -0.55 -5.40
N ILE A 28 -0.05 -0.48 -5.37
CA ILE A 28 -0.89 -0.48 -6.58
C ILE A 28 -1.76 0.77 -6.55
N ASN A 29 -1.63 1.59 -7.58
CA ASN A 29 -2.46 2.78 -7.75
C ASN A 29 -3.55 2.58 -8.80
N ASN A 30 -4.75 3.07 -8.48
CA ASN A 30 -5.84 3.22 -9.41
C ASN A 30 -6.59 4.54 -9.16
N ARG A 31 -7.30 5.06 -10.16
CA ARG A 31 -8.26 6.16 -9.97
C ARG A 31 -9.66 5.58 -10.01
N GLN A 32 -10.45 5.87 -8.98
CA GLN A 32 -11.79 5.31 -8.84
C GLN A 32 -12.77 6.37 -8.34
N LEU A 33 -14.03 6.25 -8.79
CA LEU A 33 -15.12 7.05 -8.25
C LEU A 33 -15.43 6.58 -6.83
N ILE A 34 -15.17 7.43 -5.85
CA ILE A 34 -15.51 7.22 -4.44
C ILE A 34 -16.81 7.97 -4.15
N THR A 35 -17.81 7.24 -3.65
CA THR A 35 -19.11 7.79 -3.26
C THR A 35 -19.26 7.78 -1.74
N TYR A 36 -19.65 8.91 -1.17
CA TYR A 36 -20.01 9.02 0.23
C TYR A 36 -21.25 9.92 0.38
N ARG A 37 -22.36 9.34 0.84
CA ARG A 37 -23.68 9.99 0.92
C ARG A 37 -24.11 10.53 -0.45
N ASN A 38 -24.35 11.84 -0.57
CA ASN A 38 -24.75 12.52 -1.80
C ASN A 38 -23.58 13.16 -2.56
N ARG A 39 -22.34 12.73 -2.28
CA ARG A 39 -21.12 13.28 -2.90
C ARG A 39 -20.33 12.17 -3.58
N ASN A 40 -19.84 12.47 -4.79
CA ASN A 40 -18.94 11.61 -5.54
C ASN A 40 -17.65 12.37 -5.86
N SER A 41 -16.50 11.69 -5.78
CA SER A 41 -15.19 12.23 -6.16
C SER A 41 -14.38 11.19 -6.91
N ASN A 42 -13.71 11.57 -7.99
CA ASN A 42 -12.71 10.71 -8.63
C ASN A 42 -11.37 10.87 -7.90
N SER A 43 -11.01 9.89 -7.10
CA SER A 43 -9.87 9.94 -6.19
C SER A 43 -8.85 8.84 -6.52
N GLN A 44 -7.60 9.07 -6.14
CA GLN A 44 -6.57 8.04 -6.20
C GLN A 44 -6.77 7.04 -5.05
N LEU A 45 -6.90 5.78 -5.41
CA LEU A 45 -6.94 4.63 -4.51
C LEU A 45 -5.59 3.92 -4.59
N MET A 46 -4.99 3.69 -3.42
CA MET A 46 -3.71 3.03 -3.27
C MET A 46 -3.88 1.75 -2.45
N GLY A 47 -3.54 0.61 -3.02
CA GLY A 47 -3.36 -0.64 -2.29
C GLY A 47 -1.92 -0.75 -1.83
N THR A 48 -1.71 -1.01 -0.53
CA THR A 48 -0.37 -1.08 0.08
C THR A 48 -0.40 -2.02 1.31
N THR A 49 0.72 -2.11 2.02
CA THR A 49 0.89 -2.95 3.22
C THR A 49 1.15 -2.10 4.47
N ARG A 50 1.17 -2.74 5.64
CA ARG A 50 1.36 -2.08 6.94
C ARG A 50 2.71 -1.34 7.05
N GLU A 51 3.72 -1.79 6.32
CA GLU A 51 5.08 -1.20 6.23
C GLU A 51 5.08 0.16 5.52
N PHE A 52 3.96 0.61 4.93
CA PHE A 52 3.90 1.88 4.22
C PHE A 52 4.34 3.07 5.09
N LEU A 53 3.86 3.12 6.34
CA LEU A 53 4.13 4.25 7.22
C LEU A 53 5.62 4.43 7.50
N SER A 54 6.32 3.35 7.84
CA SER A 54 7.75 3.34 8.10
C SER A 54 8.56 3.63 6.84
N VAL A 55 8.27 2.93 5.73
CA VAL A 55 8.98 3.12 4.45
C VAL A 55 8.84 4.54 3.91
N ARG A 56 7.67 5.17 4.09
CA ARG A 56 7.39 6.52 3.60
C ARG A 56 7.55 7.61 4.66
N SER A 57 7.93 7.25 5.89
CA SER A 57 8.05 8.15 7.03
C SER A 57 6.78 8.98 7.31
N PHE A 58 5.63 8.29 7.35
CA PHE A 58 4.33 8.87 7.68
C PHE A 58 3.91 8.55 9.12
N GLU A 59 3.24 9.52 9.73
CA GLU A 59 2.58 9.35 11.02
C GLU A 59 1.05 9.41 10.87
N VAL A 60 0.34 8.63 11.69
CA VAL A 60 -1.13 8.61 11.68
C VAL A 60 -1.66 9.76 12.52
N ALA A 61 -2.29 10.73 11.88
CA ALA A 61 -2.90 11.87 12.59
C ALA A 61 -4.15 11.49 13.40
N LYS A 62 -4.92 10.48 12.96
CA LYS A 62 -6.14 10.03 13.63
C LYS A 62 -6.48 8.58 13.28
N GLY A 63 -6.97 7.84 14.28
CA GLY A 63 -7.41 6.46 14.11
C GLY A 63 -6.24 5.49 14.11
N GLN A 64 -6.33 4.43 13.32
CA GLN A 64 -5.32 3.39 13.20
C GLN A 64 -5.08 3.09 11.72
N PHE A 65 -3.82 2.82 11.37
CA PHE A 65 -3.46 2.29 10.05
C PHE A 65 -3.55 0.76 10.04
N ILE A 66 -3.64 0.18 8.84
CA ILE A 66 -3.73 -1.27 8.66
C ILE A 66 -2.58 -2.00 9.37
N SER A 67 -2.91 -3.12 9.99
CA SER A 67 -2.04 -3.93 10.84
C SER A 67 -2.20 -5.42 10.52
N GLU A 68 -1.37 -6.29 11.12
CA GLU A 68 -1.51 -7.74 10.95
C GLU A 68 -2.87 -8.29 11.41
N LEU A 69 -3.52 -7.61 12.35
CA LEU A 69 -4.84 -8.02 12.84
C LEU A 69 -5.94 -7.86 11.77
N ASP A 70 -5.73 -6.99 10.79
CA ASP A 70 -6.69 -6.70 9.72
C ASP A 70 -6.59 -7.68 8.53
N LEU A 71 -5.62 -8.58 8.54
CA LEU A 71 -5.34 -9.54 7.46
C LEU A 71 -5.92 -10.94 7.69
N LYS A 72 -6.73 -11.13 8.73
CA LYS A 72 -7.33 -12.42 9.11
C LYS A 72 -8.75 -12.62 8.59
#